data_AF-V5I6J7-F1
#
_entry.id   AF-V5I6J7-F1
#
_cell.length_a   1.000
_cell.length_b   1.000
_cell.length_c   1.000
_cell.angle_alpha   90.00
_cell.angle_beta   90.00
_cell.angle_gamma   90.00
#
_symmetry.space_group_name_H-M   'P 1'
#
loop_
_entity.id
_entity.type
_entity.pdbx_description
1 polymer ?
#
loop_
_entity_poly.entity_id
_entity_poly.type
_entity_poly.pdbx_seq_one_letter_code
_entity_poly.pdbx_strand_id
1 'polypeptide(L)'
;RNLPNPMGIAVYKSDVYWVDRNLKVVFKASKLPGNTSLPTRVRTNLDKLRDIAIFDITNQPTDDTNPCRKYGSSPCKQLCFAFPVGLGADQGPSFRCDCAIGNISKNGHDCEFVNEYLIFSTRTEVRAINLDPHS
;
A
#
# COMPACT_ATOMS: atom_id res chain seq x y z
N ARG A 1 29.65 3.51 -17.58
CA ARG A 1 29.78 3.74 -16.12
C ARG A 1 28.68 2.93 -15.44
N ASN A 2 29.03 1.87 -14.71
CA ASN A 2 28.07 0.95 -14.09
C ASN A 2 27.87 1.34 -12.61
N LEU A 3 27.29 2.52 -12.39
CA LEU A 3 27.07 3.05 -11.04
C LEU A 3 25.88 2.34 -10.39
N PRO A 4 25.94 2.01 -9.09
CA PRO A 4 24.79 1.47 -8.34
C PRO A 4 23.54 2.33 -8.52
N ASN A 5 22.39 1.66 -8.66
CA ASN A 5 21.09 2.29 -8.82
C ASN A 5 20.02 1.48 -8.08
N PRO A 6 19.96 1.60 -6.73
CA PRO A 6 18.96 0.93 -5.91
C PRO A 6 17.54 1.43 -6.24
N MET A 7 16.58 0.52 -6.38
CA MET A 7 15.21 0.86 -6.82
C MET A 7 14.09 0.40 -5.89
N GLY A 8 14.30 -0.71 -5.18
CA GLY A 8 13.33 -1.29 -4.26
C GLY A 8 14.05 -1.99 -3.11
N ILE A 9 13.41 -2.01 -1.96
CA ILE A 9 13.96 -2.51 -0.70
C ILE A 9 12.89 -3.30 0.04
N ALA A 10 13.27 -4.40 0.66
CA ALA A 10 12.41 -5.16 1.54
C ALA A 10 13.19 -5.68 2.74
N VAL A 11 12.51 -5.86 3.86
CA VAL A 11 13.12 -6.34 5.11
C VAL A 11 12.51 -7.68 5.45
N TYR A 12 13.36 -8.64 5.81
CA TYR A 12 12.90 -9.91 6.35
C TYR A 12 13.83 -10.35 7.47
N LYS A 13 13.23 -10.59 8.65
CA LYS A 13 13.96 -10.94 9.88
C LYS A 13 15.05 -9.90 10.17
N SER A 14 16.32 -10.29 10.22
CA SER A 14 17.46 -9.44 10.53
C SER A 14 18.14 -8.85 9.30
N ASP A 15 17.58 -9.05 8.11
CA ASP A 15 18.22 -8.69 6.85
C ASP A 15 17.39 -7.67 6.05
N VAL A 16 18.12 -6.79 5.37
CA VAL A 16 17.62 -5.90 4.32
C VAL A 16 17.99 -6.49 2.97
N TYR A 17 17.04 -6.52 2.06
CA TYR A 17 17.20 -6.91 0.66
C TYR A 17 16.93 -5.69 -0.22
N TRP A 18 17.74 -5.46 -1.25
CA TRP A 18 17.44 -4.42 -2.23
C TRP A 18 17.78 -4.85 -3.64
N VAL A 19 17.05 -4.29 -4.60
CA VAL A 19 17.30 -4.48 -6.03
C VAL A 19 18.16 -3.33 -6.55
N ASP A 20 19.23 -3.66 -7.24
CA ASP A 20 20.03 -2.69 -7.98
C ASP A 20 19.83 -2.90 -9.49
N ARG A 21 19.27 -1.89 -10.16
CA ARG A 21 18.92 -1.95 -11.59
C ARG A 21 20.16 -2.03 -12.48
N ASN A 22 21.16 -1.20 -12.21
CA ASN A 22 22.32 -1.06 -13.08
C ASN A 22 23.26 -2.27 -12.90
N LEU A 23 23.41 -2.73 -11.66
CA LEU A 23 24.20 -3.91 -11.33
C LEU A 23 23.46 -5.22 -11.66
N LYS A 24 22.14 -5.19 -11.89
CA LYS A 24 21.30 -6.35 -12.20
C LYS A 24 21.33 -7.41 -11.11
N VAL A 25 21.36 -6.97 -9.85
CA VAL A 25 21.58 -7.82 -8.67
C VAL A 25 20.53 -7.53 -7.60
N VAL A 26 20.08 -8.58 -6.90
CA VAL A 26 19.47 -8.48 -5.57
C VAL A 26 20.56 -8.66 -4.53
N PHE A 27 20.73 -7.65 -3.68
CA PHE A 27 21.66 -7.69 -2.57
C PHE A 27 20.92 -8.01 -1.27
N LYS A 28 21.70 -8.50 -0.30
CA LYS A 28 21.29 -8.76 1.09
C LYS A 28 22.37 -8.25 2.04
N ALA A 29 21.97 -7.55 3.09
CA ALA A 29 22.85 -7.18 4.20
C ALA A 29 22.08 -7.23 5.52
N SER A 30 22.78 -7.27 6.65
CA SER A 30 22.11 -7.16 7.97
C SER A 30 21.49 -5.77 8.15
N LYS A 31 20.33 -5.72 8.79
CA LYS A 31 19.69 -4.46 9.23
C LYS A 31 20.22 -3.95 10.56
N LEU A 32 21.00 -4.77 11.28
CA LEU A 32 21.46 -4.44 12.63
C LEU A 32 22.55 -3.38 12.58
N PRO A 33 22.50 -2.38 13.49
CA PRO A 33 23.51 -1.32 13.53
C PRO A 33 24.90 -1.90 13.83
N GLY A 34 25.94 -1.26 13.29
CA GLY A 34 27.33 -1.66 13.51
C GLY A 34 27.83 -2.81 12.62
N ASN A 35 26.99 -3.39 11.76
CA ASN A 35 27.48 -4.35 10.77
C ASN A 35 28.18 -3.63 9.60
N THR A 36 29.45 -3.95 9.39
CA THR A 36 30.29 -3.42 8.30
C THR A 36 30.59 -4.46 7.21
N SER A 37 29.97 -5.64 7.29
CA SER A 37 30.13 -6.71 6.31
C SER A 37 29.64 -6.26 4.92
N LEU A 38 30.35 -6.72 3.89
CA LEU A 38 29.94 -6.46 2.52
C LEU A 38 28.58 -7.13 2.21
N PRO A 39 27.72 -6.48 1.40
CA PRO A 39 26.47 -7.08 0.98
C PRO A 39 26.67 -8.37 0.18
N THR A 40 25.86 -9.38 0.49
CA THR A 40 25.81 -10.63 -0.27
C THR A 40 24.96 -10.45 -1.52
N ARG A 41 25.40 -11.01 -2.65
CA ARG A 41 24.61 -11.06 -3.89
C ARG A 41 23.71 -12.30 -3.85
N VAL A 42 22.41 -12.10 -3.66
CA VAL A 42 21.44 -13.20 -3.56
C VAL A 42 21.08 -13.75 -4.95
N ARG A 43 20.91 -12.85 -5.92
CA ARG A 43 20.60 -13.21 -7.31
C ARG A 43 21.17 -12.17 -8.25
N THR A 44 21.72 -12.62 -9.38
CA THR A 44 22.37 -11.76 -10.38
C THR A 44 21.75 -11.99 -11.76
N ASN A 45 22.16 -11.18 -12.73
CA ASN A 45 21.69 -11.25 -14.13
C ASN A 45 20.18 -11.04 -14.26
N LEU A 46 19.65 -10.11 -13.47
CA LEU A 46 18.24 -9.74 -13.49
C LEU A 46 18.07 -8.39 -14.20
N ASP A 47 17.53 -8.45 -15.41
CA ASP A 47 17.26 -7.26 -16.21
C ASP A 47 15.99 -6.53 -15.73
N LYS A 48 15.99 -5.20 -15.90
CA LYS A 48 14.83 -4.32 -15.69
C LYS A 48 14.22 -4.37 -14.28
N LEU A 49 14.95 -4.84 -13.26
CA LEU A 49 14.51 -4.82 -11.86
C LEU A 49 13.98 -3.45 -11.44
N ARG A 50 12.86 -3.43 -10.71
CA ARG A 50 12.14 -2.20 -10.28
C ARG A 50 11.80 -2.24 -8.81
N ASP A 51 11.35 -3.38 -8.31
CA ASP A 51 10.89 -3.53 -6.94
C ASP A 51 11.18 -4.94 -6.40
N ILE A 52 11.06 -5.11 -5.08
CA ILE A 52 11.20 -6.37 -4.37
C ILE A 52 10.23 -6.42 -3.19
N ALA A 53 9.59 -7.58 -3.02
CA ALA A 53 8.74 -7.87 -1.87
C ALA A 53 9.12 -9.23 -1.27
N ILE A 54 8.91 -9.36 0.03
CA ILE A 54 9.10 -10.63 0.74
C ILE A 54 7.77 -11.36 0.74
N PHE A 55 7.78 -12.57 0.17
CA PHE A 55 6.65 -13.47 0.18
C PHE A 55 6.78 -14.46 1.35
N ASP A 56 6.27 -14.07 2.51
CA ASP A 56 6.23 -14.88 3.73
C ASP A 56 5.05 -14.44 4.60
N ILE A 57 4.33 -15.41 5.20
CA ILE A 57 3.16 -15.12 6.05
C ILE A 57 3.52 -14.29 7.28
N THR A 58 4.75 -14.41 7.79
CA THR A 58 5.24 -13.62 8.92
C THR A 58 5.47 -12.15 8.56
N ASN A 59 5.53 -11.80 7.26
CA ASN A 59 5.59 -10.43 6.79
C ASN A 59 4.20 -9.77 6.68
N GLN A 60 3.12 -10.55 6.80
CA GLN A 60 1.73 -10.09 6.83
C GLN A 60 0.99 -10.76 8.01
N PRO A 61 1.42 -10.50 9.26
CA PRO A 61 0.81 -11.14 10.43
C PRO A 61 -0.68 -10.77 10.52
N THR A 62 -1.49 -11.70 11.00
CA THR A 62 -2.89 -11.43 11.31
C THR A 62 -2.98 -10.47 12.49
N ASP A 63 -3.76 -9.41 12.32
CA ASP A 63 -4.05 -8.44 13.36
C ASP A 63 -5.55 -8.44 13.67
N ASP A 64 -5.91 -9.00 14.82
CA ASP A 64 -7.29 -9.06 15.31
C ASP A 64 -7.78 -7.70 15.84
N THR A 65 -6.87 -6.73 16.02
CA THR A 65 -7.20 -5.36 16.40
C THR A 65 -7.55 -4.48 15.19
N ASN A 66 -7.31 -4.97 13.97
CA ASN A 66 -7.64 -4.24 12.75
C ASN A 66 -9.16 -3.99 12.65
N PRO A 67 -9.61 -2.73 12.74
CA PRO A 67 -11.03 -2.38 12.77
C PRO A 67 -11.77 -2.75 11.48
N CYS A 68 -11.07 -2.87 10.35
CA CYS A 68 -11.66 -3.28 9.07
C CYS A 68 -11.90 -4.78 8.94
N ARG A 69 -11.30 -5.58 9.83
CA ARG A 69 -11.44 -7.04 9.87
C ARG A 69 -12.23 -7.52 11.09
N LYS A 70 -12.33 -6.67 12.12
CA LYS A 70 -13.03 -6.96 13.37
C LYS A 70 -14.46 -7.44 13.06
N TYR A 71 -14.83 -8.61 13.60
CA TYR A 71 -16.12 -9.30 13.42
C TYR A 71 -16.33 -10.11 12.12
N GLY A 72 -15.29 -10.31 11.30
CA GLY A 72 -15.37 -11.22 10.14
C GLY A 72 -16.12 -10.66 8.92
N SER A 73 -16.75 -9.50 9.06
CA SER A 73 -17.29 -8.68 7.97
C SER A 73 -16.75 -7.27 8.11
N SER A 74 -16.40 -6.63 6.98
CA SER A 74 -15.97 -5.22 7.00
C SER A 74 -17.09 -4.34 7.57
N PRO A 75 -16.78 -3.32 8.40
CA PRO A 75 -17.77 -2.35 8.81
C PRO A 75 -18.28 -1.50 7.65
N CYS A 76 -17.55 -1.44 6.52
CA CYS A 76 -17.86 -0.57 5.40
C CYS A 76 -18.52 -1.33 4.25
N LYS A 77 -19.38 -0.65 3.48
CA LYS A 77 -20.04 -1.25 2.31
C LYS A 77 -19.08 -1.57 1.17
N GLN A 78 -18.06 -0.74 0.96
CA GLN A 78 -17.08 -0.90 -0.12
C GLN A 78 -15.64 -0.87 0.40
N LEU A 79 -15.11 0.30 0.77
CA LEU A 79 -13.72 0.46 1.18
C LEU A 79 -13.64 0.78 2.67
N CYS A 80 -12.71 0.15 3.38
CA CYS A 80 -12.42 0.40 4.78
C CYS A 80 -10.94 0.73 4.95
N PHE A 81 -10.66 1.90 5.52
CA PHE A 81 -9.31 2.37 5.80
C PHE A 81 -9.08 2.36 7.31
N ALA A 82 -8.21 1.47 7.77
CA ALA A 82 -7.83 1.38 9.18
C ALA A 82 -6.84 2.50 9.54
N PHE A 83 -7.03 3.12 10.71
CA PHE A 83 -6.13 4.11 11.28
C PHE A 83 -5.42 3.55 12.52
N PRO A 84 -4.26 4.13 12.91
CA PRO A 84 -3.55 3.71 14.12
C PRO A 84 -4.42 3.84 15.37
N VAL A 85 -4.54 2.75 16.13
CA VAL A 85 -5.23 2.74 17.42
C VAL A 85 -4.33 3.40 18.47
N GLY A 86 -4.83 4.40 19.19
CA GLY A 86 -4.10 5.01 20.32
C GLY A 86 -3.56 6.42 20.11
N LEU A 87 -3.93 7.12 19.04
CA LEU A 87 -3.73 8.57 18.91
C LEU A 87 -4.76 9.35 19.75
N GLY A 88 -4.92 9.00 21.04
CA GLY A 88 -5.86 9.63 21.97
C GLY A 88 -7.35 9.35 21.68
N ALA A 89 -8.17 9.31 22.75
CA ALA A 89 -9.63 9.21 22.63
C ALA A 89 -10.26 10.45 21.96
N ASP A 90 -9.48 11.52 21.79
CA ASP A 90 -9.89 12.82 21.27
C ASP A 90 -9.66 13.00 19.76
N GLN A 91 -9.14 12.01 19.02
CA GLN A 91 -8.78 12.15 17.59
C GLN A 91 -9.62 11.34 16.59
N GLY A 92 -10.80 10.85 16.99
CA GLY A 92 -11.79 10.30 16.07
C GLY A 92 -11.75 8.78 15.89
N PRO A 93 -12.42 8.24 14.85
CA PRO A 93 -12.67 6.82 14.71
C PRO A 93 -11.39 6.04 14.34
N SER A 94 -11.31 4.77 14.73
CA SER A 94 -10.18 3.88 14.39
C SER A 94 -10.15 3.44 12.92
N PHE A 95 -11.17 3.77 12.14
CA PHE A 95 -11.24 3.54 10.71
C PHE A 95 -12.14 4.59 10.04
N ARG A 96 -12.05 4.66 8.71
CA ARG A 96 -12.98 5.42 7.86
C ARG A 96 -13.46 4.55 6.70
N CYS A 97 -14.75 4.64 6.40
CA CYS A 97 -15.30 4.06 5.18
C CYS A 97 -15.21 5.05 4.02
N ASP A 98 -15.06 4.52 2.81
CA ASP A 98 -15.14 5.29 1.58
C ASP A 98 -15.71 4.46 0.43
N CYS A 99 -15.98 5.14 -0.68
CA CYS A 99 -16.63 4.60 -1.85
C CYS A 99 -15.69 4.63 -3.05
N ALA A 100 -15.73 3.60 -3.89
CA ALA A 100 -14.98 3.59 -5.13
C ALA A 100 -15.50 4.65 -6.11
N ILE A 101 -16.82 4.88 -6.08
CA ILE A 101 -17.54 5.93 -6.81
C ILE A 101 -18.69 6.40 -5.91
N GLY A 102 -18.96 7.70 -5.93
CA GLY A 102 -20.04 8.31 -5.15
C GLY A 102 -19.56 8.81 -3.80
N ASN A 103 -20.49 9.07 -2.89
CA ASN A 103 -20.22 9.68 -1.60
C ASN A 103 -20.52 8.71 -0.47
N ILE A 104 -19.81 8.89 0.64
CA ILE A 104 -20.17 8.23 1.89
C ILE A 104 -21.50 8.82 2.39
N SER A 105 -22.44 7.95 2.72
CA SER A 105 -23.73 8.33 3.28
C SER A 105 -23.55 8.90 4.69
N LYS A 106 -24.62 9.51 5.22
CA LYS A 106 -24.65 10.10 6.57
C LYS A 106 -24.40 9.10 7.69
N ASN A 107 -24.61 7.81 7.44
CA ASN A 107 -24.31 6.79 8.44
C ASN A 107 -22.81 6.49 8.55
N GLY A 108 -21.98 6.98 7.62
CA GLY A 108 -20.53 6.81 7.64
C GLY A 108 -20.04 5.43 7.21
N HIS A 109 -20.92 4.56 6.70
CA HIS A 109 -20.65 3.15 6.35
C HIS A 109 -21.09 2.79 4.93
N ASP A 110 -22.26 3.28 4.50
CA ASP A 110 -22.84 2.98 3.19
C ASP A 110 -22.46 4.00 2.13
N CYS A 111 -22.47 3.56 0.86
CA CYS A 111 -22.17 4.38 -0.30
C CYS A 111 -23.45 4.81 -1.03
N GLU A 112 -23.54 6.10 -1.32
CA GLU A 112 -24.60 6.69 -2.13
C GLU A 112 -24.03 7.10 -3.50
N PHE A 113 -24.73 6.73 -4.56
CA PHE A 113 -24.35 7.16 -5.91
C PHE A 113 -24.66 8.64 -6.10
N VAL A 114 -23.72 9.35 -6.71
CA VAL A 114 -24.00 10.71 -7.20
C VAL A 114 -24.87 10.62 -8.44
N ASN A 115 -25.96 11.40 -8.47
CA ASN A 115 -26.86 11.46 -9.62
C ASN A 115 -26.41 12.50 -10.65
N GLU A 116 -25.47 13.37 -10.29
CA GLU A 116 -24.96 14.46 -11.12
C GLU A 116 -23.48 14.22 -11.48
N TYR A 117 -23.24 13.81 -12.71
CA TYR A 117 -21.91 13.53 -13.22
C TYR A 117 -21.85 13.83 -14.73
N LEU A 118 -20.67 14.17 -15.22
CA LEU A 118 -20.41 14.35 -16.64
C LEU A 118 -19.75 13.09 -17.19
N ILE A 119 -20.40 12.45 -18.16
CA ILE A 119 -19.76 11.42 -19.00
C ILE A 119 -19.21 12.08 -20.25
N PHE A 120 -17.97 11.77 -20.59
CA PHE A 120 -17.37 12.15 -21.86
C PHE A 120 -16.49 11.04 -22.40
N SER A 121 -16.37 11.00 -23.73
CA SER A 121 -15.48 10.09 -24.44
C SER A 121 -14.26 10.84 -24.96
N THR A 122 -13.08 10.25 -24.79
CA THR A 122 -11.89 10.64 -25.56
C THR A 122 -11.67 9.63 -26.69
N ARG A 123 -10.57 9.75 -27.43
CA ARG A 123 -10.25 8.82 -28.53
C ARG A 123 -10.08 7.36 -28.06
N THR A 124 -9.70 7.13 -26.80
CA THR A 124 -9.29 5.80 -26.31
C THR A 124 -10.04 5.32 -25.07
N GLU A 125 -10.99 6.09 -24.55
CA GLU A 125 -11.61 5.82 -23.25
C GLU A 125 -12.93 6.57 -23.08
N VAL A 126 -13.77 6.04 -22.22
CA VAL A 126 -14.97 6.71 -21.69
C VAL A 126 -14.69 7.01 -20.22
N ARG A 127 -14.89 8.26 -19.82
CA ARG A 127 -14.67 8.74 -18.45
C ARG A 127 -15.95 9.33 -17.89
N ALA A 128 -16.06 9.28 -16.56
CA ALA A 128 -17.07 10.00 -15.79
C ALA A 128 -16.36 10.86 -14.72
N ILE A 129 -16.85 12.07 -14.51
CA ILE A 129 -16.38 12.98 -13.45
C ILE A 129 -17.59 13.49 -12.67
N ASN A 130 -17.49 13.51 -11.34
CA ASN A 130 -18.52 14.09 -10.47
C ASN A 130 -18.52 15.61 -10.61
N LEU A 131 -19.71 16.23 -10.65
CA LEU A 131 -19.84 17.67 -10.82
C LEU A 131 -19.69 18.47 -9.52
N ASP A 132 -19.71 17.79 -8.37
CA ASP A 132 -19.47 18.41 -7.06
C ASP A 132 -17.96 18.46 -6.76
N PRO A 133 -17.34 19.65 -6.63
CA PRO A 133 -15.92 19.79 -6.31
C PRO A 133 -15.57 19.41 -4.86
N HIS A 134 -16.56 19.12 -4.01
CA HIS A 134 -16.39 18.70 -2.62
C HIS A 134 -16.65 17.19 -2.39
N SER A 135 -16.98 16.46 -3.47
CA SER A 135 -17.13 14.99 -3.49
C SER A 135 -15.77 14.30 -3.38
#